data_AF-A0A7Y0AQA1-F1
#
_entry.id   AF-A0A7Y0AQA1-F1
#
_cell.length_a   1.000
_cell.length_b   1.000
_cell.length_c   1.000
_cell.angle_alpha   90.00
_cell.angle_beta   90.00
_cell.angle_gamma   90.00
#
_symmetry.space_group_name_H-M   'P 1'
#
loop_
_entity.id
_entity.type
_entity.pdbx_description
1 polymer ?
#
loop_
_entity_poly.entity_id
_entity_poly.type
_entity_poly.pdbx_seq_one_letter_code
_entity_poly.pdbx_strand_id
1 'polypeptide(L)'
;MSKKTNKLAASEFGKETEVAQENTFYFGQQNFKWMLIGLAFIVVGFLLMMGPDANTVDGKFDPNAWNDGIFSIRRIRIAPLFIVIGFVIEVYAILKRK
;
A
#
# COMPACT_ATOMS: atom_id res chain seq x y z
N MET A 1 8.10 -65.07 19.40
CA MET A 1 7.92 -63.72 18.83
C MET A 1 7.51 -62.76 19.95
N SER A 2 8.41 -61.86 20.36
CA SER A 2 8.19 -60.94 21.48
C SER A 2 7.47 -59.68 21.00
N LYS A 3 6.28 -59.40 21.53
CA LYS A 3 5.51 -58.18 21.22
C LYS A 3 6.23 -56.97 21.79
N LYS A 4 6.72 -56.07 20.92
CA LYS A 4 7.18 -54.74 21.33
C LYS A 4 5.99 -53.97 21.90
N THR A 5 6.02 -53.69 23.20
CA THR A 5 5.12 -52.74 23.83
C THR A 5 5.59 -51.33 23.48
N ASN A 6 4.72 -50.55 22.83
CA ASN A 6 4.92 -49.12 22.67
C ASN A 6 4.89 -48.50 24.06
N LYS A 7 6.07 -48.14 24.59
CA LYS A 7 6.17 -47.35 25.81
C LYS A 7 5.68 -45.94 25.48
N LEU A 8 4.40 -45.69 25.70
CA LEU A 8 3.89 -44.34 25.94
C LEU A 8 4.60 -43.86 27.20
N ALA A 9 5.64 -43.05 27.01
CA ALA A 9 6.40 -42.53 28.13
C ALA A 9 5.58 -41.42 28.78
N ALA A 10 5.46 -41.44 30.12
CA ALA A 10 4.80 -40.37 30.87
C ALA A 10 5.44 -38.99 30.65
N SER A 11 6.66 -38.94 30.10
CA SER A 11 7.35 -37.72 29.68
C SER A 11 6.75 -37.05 28.43
N GLU A 12 5.88 -37.74 27.67
CA GLU A 12 5.15 -37.15 26.55
C GLU A 12 3.80 -36.54 26.98
N PHE A 13 3.24 -36.98 28.11
CA PHE A 13 2.02 -36.40 28.68
C PHE A 13 2.34 -35.13 29.46
N GLY A 14 1.87 -33.99 28.97
CA GLY A 14 2.09 -32.67 29.59
C GLY A 14 3.20 -31.84 28.95
N LYS A 15 3.83 -32.34 27.87
CA LYS A 15 4.60 -31.46 26.99
C LYS A 15 3.60 -30.59 26.24
N GLU A 16 3.44 -29.35 26.67
CA GLU A 16 2.70 -28.36 25.89
C GLU A 16 3.32 -28.36 24.49
N THR A 17 2.53 -28.79 23.51
CA THR A 17 2.86 -28.54 22.12
C THR A 17 2.92 -27.03 22.01
N GLU A 18 4.13 -26.47 21.95
CA GLU A 18 4.32 -25.11 21.48
C GLU A 18 3.70 -25.08 20.09
N VAL A 19 2.43 -24.67 20.03
CA VAL A 19 1.76 -24.34 18.78
C VAL A 19 2.58 -23.18 18.29
N ALA A 20 3.50 -23.45 17.36
CA ALA A 20 4.15 -22.40 16.61
C ALA A 20 3.01 -21.50 16.16
N GLN A 21 2.94 -20.29 16.72
CA GLN A 21 2.02 -19.30 16.22
C GLN A 21 2.43 -19.11 14.77
N GLU A 22 1.70 -19.75 13.87
CA GLU A 22 1.74 -19.39 12.47
C GLU A 22 1.29 -17.93 12.46
N ASN A 23 2.28 -17.05 12.50
CA ASN A 23 2.12 -15.69 12.05
C ASN A 23 1.81 -15.84 10.57
N THR A 24 0.55 -16.16 10.24
CA THR A 24 0.00 -16.13 8.90
C THR A 24 -0.09 -14.65 8.56
N PHE A 25 1.07 -14.06 8.36
CA PHE A 25 1.22 -12.66 8.08
C PHE A 25 0.46 -12.43 6.78
N TYR A 26 -0.63 -11.66 6.88
CA TYR A 26 -1.66 -11.59 5.84
C TYR A 26 -1.12 -11.05 4.51
N PHE A 27 0.01 -10.34 4.52
CA PHE A 27 0.64 -9.75 3.35
C PHE A 27 2.04 -10.32 3.07
N GLY A 28 2.20 -11.10 2.01
CA GLY A 28 3.54 -11.56 1.61
C GLY A 28 4.48 -10.40 1.24
N GLN A 29 5.79 -10.64 1.22
CA GLN A 29 6.79 -9.63 0.80
C GLN A 29 6.48 -9.00 -0.57
N GLN A 30 5.83 -9.76 -1.46
CA GLN A 30 5.44 -9.26 -2.77
C GLN A 30 4.32 -8.22 -2.68
N ASN A 31 3.38 -8.36 -1.74
CA ASN A 31 2.29 -7.39 -1.52
C ASN A 31 2.88 -6.04 -1.13
N PHE A 32 3.83 -6.01 -0.20
CA PHE A 32 4.52 -4.77 0.16
C PHE A 32 5.23 -4.10 -1.02
N LYS A 33 5.82 -4.87 -1.94
CA LYS A 33 6.40 -4.30 -3.17
C LYS A 33 5.32 -3.63 -4.02
N TRP A 34 4.15 -4.25 -4.17
CA TRP A 34 3.02 -3.66 -4.90
C TRP A 34 2.46 -2.42 -4.19
N MET A 35 2.37 -2.43 -2.86
CA MET A 35 1.98 -1.25 -2.08
C MET A 35 2.95 -0.09 -2.30
N LEU A 36 4.27 -0.32 -2.22
CA LEU A 36 5.25 0.74 -2.47
C LEU A 36 5.12 1.33 -3.88
N ILE A 37 4.79 0.50 -4.88
CA ILE A 37 4.51 0.99 -6.24
C ILE A 37 3.23 1.84 -6.24
N GLY A 38 2.14 1.38 -5.62
CA GLY A 38 0.88 2.13 -5.52
C GLY A 38 1.09 3.49 -4.85
N LEU A 39 1.77 3.50 -3.71
CA LEU A 39 2.16 4.72 -3.00
C LEU A 39 2.99 5.67 -3.87
N ALA A 40 3.96 5.15 -4.63
CA ALA A 40 4.74 5.97 -5.55
C ALA A 40 3.87 6.66 -6.61
N PHE A 41 2.88 5.96 -7.19
CA PHE A 41 1.92 6.55 -8.12
C PHE A 41 1.07 7.65 -7.47
N ILE A 42 0.62 7.45 -6.24
CA ILE A 42 -0.15 8.46 -5.48
C ILE A 42 0.70 9.71 -5.25
N VAL A 43 1.93 9.53 -4.76
CA VAL A 43 2.87 10.64 -4.52
C VAL A 43 3.15 11.39 -5.81
N VAL A 44 3.48 10.69 -6.91
CA VAL A 44 3.68 11.33 -8.22
C VAL A 44 2.44 12.09 -8.68
N GLY A 45 1.25 11.52 -8.49
CA GLY A 45 -0.01 12.19 -8.77
C GLY A 45 -0.13 13.53 -8.03
N PHE A 46 0.10 13.56 -6.72
CA PHE A 46 0.07 14.79 -5.95
C PHE A 46 1.18 15.79 -6.35
N LEU A 47 2.39 15.31 -6.66
CA LEU A 47 3.46 16.15 -7.18
C LEU A 47 3.09 16.81 -8.51
N LEU A 48 2.39 16.10 -9.39
CA LEU A 48 1.89 16.66 -10.66
C LEU A 48 0.77 17.70 -10.47
N MET A 49 0.07 17.70 -9.33
CA MET A 49 -0.93 18.73 -8.99
C MET A 49 -0.31 20.02 -8.46
N MET A 50 0.95 19.97 -8.01
CA MET A 50 1.67 21.14 -7.52
C MET A 50 1.72 22.25 -8.58
N GLY A 51 1.58 23.48 -8.12
CA GLY A 51 1.58 24.67 -8.95
C GLY A 51 0.91 25.84 -8.25
N PRO A 52 0.92 27.02 -8.87
CA PRO A 52 0.28 28.20 -8.31
C PRO A 52 -1.23 28.00 -8.16
N ASP A 53 -1.81 28.71 -7.21
CA ASP A 53 -3.25 28.81 -7.03
C ASP A 53 -3.90 29.77 -8.06
N ALA A 54 -5.20 29.97 -7.93
CA ALA A 54 -5.97 30.79 -8.84
C ALA A 54 -5.63 32.30 -8.79
N ASN A 55 -5.00 32.78 -7.73
CA ASN A 55 -4.74 34.22 -7.50
C ASN A 55 -3.24 34.55 -7.48
N THR A 56 -2.38 33.57 -7.79
CA THR A 56 -0.94 33.74 -7.89
C THR A 56 -0.55 33.81 -9.36
N VAL A 57 -0.20 35.00 -9.84
CA VAL A 57 0.28 35.27 -11.19
C VAL A 57 1.77 35.60 -11.11
N ASP A 58 2.58 34.95 -11.94
CA ASP A 58 4.05 35.12 -11.95
C ASP A 58 4.73 34.97 -10.57
N GLY A 59 4.17 34.11 -9.71
CA GLY A 59 4.70 33.84 -8.36
C GLY A 59 4.34 34.91 -7.33
N LYS A 60 3.52 35.91 -7.68
CA LYS A 60 3.02 36.93 -6.76
C LYS A 60 1.52 36.75 -6.55
N PHE A 61 1.11 36.80 -5.29
CA PHE A 61 -0.31 36.76 -4.91
C PHE A 61 -0.99 38.11 -5.16
N ASP A 62 -2.12 38.10 -5.87
CA ASP A 62 -3.02 39.23 -6.07
C ASP A 62 -4.49 38.75 -6.03
N PRO A 63 -5.29 39.15 -5.02
CA PRO A 63 -6.69 38.74 -4.89
C PRO A 63 -7.59 39.08 -6.07
N ASN A 64 -7.22 40.10 -6.85
CA ASN A 64 -8.03 40.57 -7.99
C ASN A 64 -7.56 39.96 -9.32
N ALA A 65 -6.48 39.17 -9.31
CA ALA A 65 -5.94 38.52 -10.49
C ALA A 65 -6.41 37.06 -10.57
N TRP A 66 -6.51 36.53 -11.80
CA TRP A 66 -6.88 35.15 -12.09
C TRP A 66 -5.79 34.44 -12.89
N ASN A 67 -5.42 33.23 -12.48
CA ASN A 67 -4.42 32.37 -13.13
C ASN A 67 -5.07 31.14 -13.77
N ASP A 68 -5.13 31.11 -15.09
CA ASP A 68 -5.66 29.99 -15.88
C ASP A 68 -4.79 28.71 -15.82
N GLY A 69 -3.57 28.80 -15.31
CA GLY A 69 -2.67 27.66 -15.09
C GLY A 69 -3.23 26.62 -14.11
N ILE A 70 -4.26 26.97 -13.34
CA ILE A 70 -5.04 26.01 -12.54
C ILE A 70 -5.77 24.98 -13.41
N PHE A 71 -6.16 25.34 -14.64
CA PHE A 71 -6.85 24.47 -15.59
C PHE A 71 -5.94 23.65 -16.48
N SER A 72 -4.66 23.56 -16.15
CA SER A 72 -3.71 22.73 -16.88
C SER A 72 -4.21 21.27 -16.99
N ILE A 73 -4.19 20.73 -18.20
CA ILE A 73 -4.55 19.33 -18.50
C ILE A 73 -3.77 18.36 -17.58
N ARG A 74 -2.52 18.70 -17.25
CA ARG A 74 -1.69 17.94 -16.33
C ARG A 74 -2.31 17.83 -14.94
N ARG A 75 -2.74 18.96 -14.36
CA ARG A 75 -3.25 19.03 -12.97
C ARG A 75 -4.68 18.50 -12.84
N ILE A 76 -5.51 18.69 -13.87
CA ILE A 76 -6.94 18.32 -13.81
C ILE A 76 -7.20 16.90 -14.30
N ARG A 77 -6.45 16.40 -15.29
CA ARG A 77 -6.73 15.09 -15.89
C ARG A 77 -5.66 14.07 -15.55
N ILE A 78 -4.40 14.38 -15.86
CA ILE A 78 -3.30 13.43 -15.72
C ILE A 78 -3.03 13.13 -14.24
N ALA A 79 -2.89 14.16 -13.40
CA ALA A 79 -2.53 14.01 -12.02
C ALA A 79 -3.57 13.21 -11.19
N PRO A 80 -4.90 13.49 -11.28
CA PRO A 80 -5.90 12.68 -10.60
C PRO A 80 -5.95 11.24 -11.13
N LEU A 81 -5.70 11.02 -12.43
CA LEU A 81 -5.63 9.68 -13.00
C LEU A 81 -4.49 8.86 -12.37
N PHE A 82 -3.32 9.46 -12.14
CA PHE A 82 -2.21 8.81 -11.44
C PHE A 82 -2.59 8.40 -10.00
N ILE A 83 -3.30 9.27 -9.29
CA ILE A 83 -3.79 8.99 -7.92
C ILE A 83 -4.77 7.81 -7.93
N VAL A 84 -5.73 7.81 -8.86
CA VAL A 84 -6.71 6.71 -9.01
C VAL A 84 -6.01 5.39 -9.34
N ILE A 85 -5.05 5.40 -10.27
CA ILE A 85 -4.25 4.22 -10.60
C ILE A 85 -3.50 3.72 -9.36
N GLY A 86 -2.88 4.62 -8.60
CA GLY A 86 -2.22 4.28 -7.34
C GLY A 86 -3.14 3.58 -6.36
N PHE A 87 -4.36 4.10 -6.13
CA PHE A 87 -5.35 3.43 -5.27
C PHE A 87 -5.80 2.07 -5.81
N VAL A 88 -5.96 1.91 -7.13
CA VAL A 88 -6.27 0.61 -7.74
C VAL A 88 -5.14 -0.39 -7.48
N ILE A 89 -3.88 0.05 -7.58
CA ILE A 89 -2.72 -0.79 -7.26
C ILE A 89 -2.72 -1.17 -5.78
N GLU A 90 -3.02 -0.25 -4.86
CA GLU A 90 -3.11 -0.54 -3.43
C GLU A 90 -4.21 -1.56 -3.12
N VAL A 91 -5.40 -1.38 -3.70
CA VAL A 91 -6.50 -2.35 -3.57
C VAL A 91 -6.07 -3.72 -4.08
N TYR A 92 -5.43 -3.78 -5.26
CA TYR A 92 -4.87 -5.02 -5.78
C TYR A 92 -3.81 -5.62 -4.84
N ALA A 93 -2.88 -4.81 -4.33
CA ALA A 93 -1.80 -5.25 -3.45
C ALA A 93 -2.34 -5.84 -2.14
N ILE A 94 -3.39 -5.25 -1.57
CA ILE A 94 -4.03 -5.70 -0.34
C ILE A 94 -4.85 -6.99 -0.59
N LEU A 95 -5.63 -7.02 -1.67
CA LEU A 95 -6.49 -8.17 -1.99
C LEU A 95 -5.73 -9.37 -2.55
N LYS A 96 -4.52 -9.16 -3.07
CA LYS A 96 -3.69 -10.22 -3.63
C LYS A 96 -3.27 -11.20 -2.54
N ARG A 97 -4.06 -12.25 -2.36
CA ARG A 97 -3.70 -13.35 -1.49
C ARG A 97 -2.73 -14.27 -2.23
N LYS A 98 -1.56 -14.48 -1.64
CA LYS A 98 -0.72 -15.65 -1.92
C LYS A 98 -0.99 -16.71 -0.88
#